data_AF-A0A3P8XUB3-F1
#
_entry.id   AF-A0A3P8XUB3-F1
#
_cell.length_a   1.000
_cell.length_b   1.000
_cell.length_c   1.000
_cell.angle_alpha   90.00
_cell.angle_beta   90.00
_cell.angle_gamma   90.00
#
_symmetry.space_group_name_H-M   'P 1'
#
loop_
_entity.id
_entity.type
_entity.pdbx_description
1 polymer ?
#
loop_
_entity_poly.entity_id
_entity_poly.type
_entity_poly.pdbx_seq_one_letter_code
_entity_poly.pdbx_strand_id
1 'polypeptide(L)'
;MSDSGVHTSDRMQEQRNMTDLQAFLEDGLRSELLLQQQLQAGPARSSSMSDLTSGKRYNSKISQQVRQSGRSVTSSAARAKTAPQRKVPWELQHQGSTETERPRPSKEEEEEAECQRKFRAVPVPIHVVVPLYNDMMKTRERERKEGCERRRDFLLSTQKPFSFLERDEKKGEKLMQMICTMAQSQMAKATVRKPIPKAIKDPAVSEHLKEEELQRKIRIQQRAQETLRKSTAPIENQAHTENPEPRTAQRTKMEVLAFLYQKPTFKPKTNSLVPDFDRLHKAFQREALRRAERTDMTKCQPFHLRTSTKTSRPSRSISEKQHEPTALLKRSNSLGGLTSLSTDTLPTYITDAARKRCMAIRMSVLQRENTEQESVEFMRKHRMRSQAMKKTVAVRAKVTDPHSSLKEVYHEKLKKHREADQQRMKEYKKELQDIKTRVTVRPFLFEQVSQKKAKADAERIYGDKLREAGLNEQFVKTKGEELLTTQVLKSDDDCDNQSVESDTEKRYLQ
;
A
#
# COMPACT_ATOMS: atom_id res chain seq x y z
N MET A 1 -24.61 -64.99 44.49
CA MET A 1 -25.19 -63.91 43.66
C MET A 1 -24.71 -62.59 44.23
N SER A 2 -23.85 -61.86 43.52
CA SER A 2 -23.51 -60.42 43.67
C SER A 2 -22.12 -60.20 43.05
N ASP A 3 -22.03 -60.06 41.73
CA ASP A 3 -20.79 -59.57 41.08
C ASP A 3 -21.08 -58.85 39.76
N SER A 4 -22.04 -57.92 39.76
CA SER A 4 -22.44 -57.14 38.58
C SER A 4 -22.37 -55.61 38.77
N GLY A 5 -21.82 -55.13 39.89
CA GLY A 5 -21.84 -53.71 40.26
C GLY A 5 -20.63 -52.87 39.82
N VAL A 6 -19.49 -53.48 39.52
CA VAL A 6 -18.23 -52.72 39.31
C VAL A 6 -18.05 -52.28 37.85
N HIS A 7 -18.55 -53.04 36.88
CA HIS A 7 -18.37 -52.73 35.45
C HIS A 7 -19.22 -51.55 34.93
N THR A 8 -20.32 -51.22 35.60
CA THR A 8 -21.19 -50.11 35.18
C THR A 8 -20.65 -48.75 35.63
N SER A 9 -19.97 -48.68 36.78
CA SER A 9 -19.41 -47.41 37.28
C SER A 9 -18.22 -46.94 36.44
N ASP A 10 -17.34 -47.85 36.01
CA ASP A 10 -16.17 -47.51 35.20
C ASP A 10 -16.59 -47.02 33.80
N ARG A 11 -17.59 -47.67 33.19
CA ARG A 11 -18.13 -47.26 31.88
C ARG A 11 -18.82 -45.89 31.91
N MET A 12 -19.47 -45.54 33.03
CA MET A 12 -20.07 -44.22 33.22
C MET A 12 -19.01 -43.13 33.45
N GLN A 13 -17.90 -43.48 34.12
CA GLN A 13 -16.77 -42.58 34.32
C GLN A 13 -16.04 -42.30 32.98
N GLU A 14 -15.86 -43.33 32.17
CA GLU A 14 -15.20 -43.23 30.86
C GLU A 14 -16.03 -42.41 29.86
N GLN A 15 -17.36 -42.55 29.89
CA GLN A 15 -18.25 -41.69 29.10
C GLN A 15 -18.22 -40.22 29.54
N ARG A 16 -18.13 -39.94 30.86
CA ARG A 16 -17.97 -38.57 31.37
C ARG A 16 -16.64 -37.93 30.94
N ASN A 17 -15.55 -38.70 30.99
CA ASN A 17 -14.24 -38.22 30.58
C ASN A 17 -14.19 -37.91 29.06
N MET A 18 -14.90 -38.70 28.24
CA MET A 18 -15.03 -38.44 26.80
C MET A 18 -15.87 -37.21 26.49
N THR A 19 -16.96 -36.95 27.24
CA THR A 19 -17.76 -35.73 27.08
C THR A 19 -17.00 -34.48 27.52
N ASP A 20 -16.18 -34.57 28.57
CA ASP A 20 -15.37 -33.44 29.04
C ASP A 20 -14.23 -33.10 28.06
N LEU A 21 -13.61 -34.11 27.44
CA LEU A 21 -12.63 -33.93 26.36
C LEU A 21 -13.26 -33.28 25.13
N GLN A 22 -14.49 -33.66 24.79
CA GLN A 22 -15.22 -33.07 23.66
C GLN A 22 -15.62 -31.62 23.94
N ALA A 23 -16.04 -31.29 25.17
CA ALA A 23 -16.30 -29.92 25.59
C ALA A 23 -15.03 -29.05 25.56
N PHE A 24 -13.89 -29.58 26.00
CA PHE A 24 -12.62 -28.86 25.97
C PHE A 24 -12.12 -28.58 24.55
N LEU A 25 -12.35 -29.51 23.61
CA LEU A 25 -12.02 -29.32 22.19
C LEU A 25 -12.96 -28.30 21.52
N GLU A 26 -14.25 -28.32 21.84
CA GLU A 26 -15.21 -27.34 21.32
C GLU A 26 -14.93 -25.91 21.83
N ASP A 27 -14.54 -25.76 23.09
CA ASP A 27 -14.17 -24.45 23.66
C ASP A 27 -12.86 -23.92 23.08
N GLY A 28 -11.88 -24.80 22.82
CA GLY A 28 -10.66 -24.46 22.10
C GLY A 28 -10.95 -23.92 20.69
N LEU A 29 -11.80 -24.59 19.93
CA LEU A 29 -12.20 -24.17 18.59
C LEU A 29 -13.04 -22.89 18.58
N ARG A 30 -13.92 -22.69 19.58
CA ARG A 30 -14.68 -21.44 19.74
C ARG A 30 -13.77 -20.26 20.07
N SER A 31 -12.75 -20.48 20.89
CA SER A 31 -11.77 -19.44 21.24
C SER A 31 -10.90 -19.04 20.04
N GLU A 32 -10.54 -19.99 19.18
CA GLU A 32 -9.78 -19.71 17.95
C GLU A 32 -10.63 -18.96 16.91
N LEU A 33 -11.91 -19.34 16.77
CA LEU A 33 -12.86 -18.67 15.89
C LEU A 33 -13.12 -17.21 16.33
N LEU A 34 -13.20 -16.97 17.65
CA LEU A 34 -13.36 -15.63 18.24
C LEU A 34 -12.12 -14.76 17.99
N LEU A 35 -10.91 -15.34 18.16
CA LEU A 35 -9.64 -14.65 17.91
C LEU A 35 -9.47 -14.30 16.42
N GLN A 36 -9.89 -15.19 15.52
CA GLN A 36 -9.86 -14.95 14.07
C GLN A 36 -10.88 -13.89 13.63
N GLN A 37 -12.05 -13.82 14.26
CA GLN A 37 -13.05 -12.77 14.02
C GLN A 37 -12.56 -11.40 14.52
N GLN A 38 -11.79 -11.35 15.61
CA GLN A 38 -11.24 -10.11 16.16
C GLN A 38 -10.07 -9.56 15.33
N LEU A 39 -9.31 -10.42 14.64
CA LEU A 39 -8.26 -10.02 13.69
C LEU A 39 -8.82 -9.50 12.35
N GLN A 40 -10.06 -9.85 11.98
CA GLN A 40 -10.76 -9.27 10.83
C GLN A 40 -11.36 -7.88 11.12
N ALA A 41 -11.45 -7.47 12.39
CA ALA A 41 -12.03 -6.20 12.84
C ALA A 41 -10.98 -5.07 13.03
N GLY A 42 -9.78 -5.18 12.45
CA GLY A 42 -8.84 -4.08 12.32
C GLY A 42 -9.26 -3.09 11.22
N PRO A 43 -8.86 -1.80 11.26
CA PRO A 43 -9.34 -0.81 10.32
C PRO A 43 -8.96 -1.19 8.89
N ALA A 44 -9.98 -1.47 8.08
CA ALA A 44 -9.82 -1.68 6.65
C ALA A 44 -9.15 -0.45 6.04
N ARG A 45 -7.90 -0.61 5.58
CA ARG A 45 -7.20 0.36 4.75
C ARG A 45 -7.95 0.47 3.43
N SER A 46 -8.83 1.46 3.31
CA SER A 46 -9.47 1.82 2.06
C SER A 46 -8.45 2.47 1.14
N SER A 47 -7.84 1.70 0.24
CA SER A 47 -7.23 2.23 -0.97
C SER A 47 -8.36 2.50 -1.99
N SER A 48 -9.02 3.64 -1.84
CA SER A 48 -9.93 4.18 -2.84
C SER A 48 -9.34 5.47 -3.38
N MET A 49 -8.60 5.37 -4.48
CA MET A 49 -8.26 6.53 -5.29
C MET A 49 -9.46 6.77 -6.21
N SER A 50 -10.38 7.62 -5.77
CA SER A 50 -11.37 8.24 -6.64
C SER A 50 -10.77 9.52 -7.21
N ASP A 51 -10.60 9.55 -8.53
CA ASP A 51 -10.28 10.75 -9.31
C ASP A 51 -11.34 11.83 -9.06
N LEU A 52 -10.99 12.83 -8.25
CA LEU A 52 -11.78 14.05 -8.09
C LEU A 52 -11.18 15.13 -8.98
N THR A 53 -11.76 15.31 -10.16
CA THR A 53 -11.57 16.52 -10.97
C THR A 53 -12.41 17.66 -10.38
N SER A 54 -11.91 18.29 -9.31
CA SER A 54 -12.51 19.51 -8.77
C SER A 54 -12.01 20.73 -9.53
N GLY A 55 -12.69 21.07 -10.64
CA GLY A 55 -12.52 22.36 -11.31
C GLY A 55 -13.50 23.39 -10.74
N LYS A 56 -13.08 24.20 -9.75
CA LYS A 56 -13.76 25.45 -9.37
C LYS A 56 -12.96 26.60 -9.98
N ARG A 57 -13.51 27.25 -11.01
CA ARG A 57 -13.04 28.56 -11.48
C ARG A 57 -13.97 29.64 -10.93
N TYR A 58 -13.36 30.67 -10.37
CA TYR A 58 -14.01 31.95 -10.05
C TYR A 58 -14.28 32.74 -11.33
N ASN A 59 -15.34 33.54 -11.28
CA ASN A 59 -15.87 34.42 -12.31
C ASN A 59 -14.91 35.54 -12.72
N SER A 60 -14.92 35.89 -14.02
CA SER A 60 -14.88 37.30 -14.46
C SER A 60 -15.65 37.45 -15.78
N LYS A 61 -16.35 38.59 -15.85
CA LYS A 61 -17.46 38.96 -16.74
C LYS A 61 -17.02 39.15 -18.21
N ILE A 62 -17.94 38.94 -19.16
CA ILE A 62 -18.42 39.94 -20.15
C ILE A 62 -19.35 39.31 -21.21
N SER A 63 -20.56 39.89 -21.27
CA SER A 63 -21.51 40.12 -22.37
C SER A 63 -21.95 39.04 -23.38
N GLN A 64 -23.28 38.82 -23.34
CA GLN A 64 -24.24 38.73 -24.45
C GLN A 64 -23.83 38.00 -25.74
N GLN A 65 -24.49 36.88 -26.05
CA GLN A 65 -25.57 36.82 -27.05
C GLN A 65 -26.17 35.40 -27.20
N VAL A 66 -27.49 35.36 -27.06
CA VAL A 66 -28.51 34.61 -27.81
C VAL A 66 -28.07 33.41 -28.69
N ARG A 67 -28.65 32.24 -28.39
CA ARG A 67 -29.35 31.26 -29.29
C ARG A 67 -28.96 29.79 -29.07
N GLN A 68 -29.98 29.04 -28.62
CA GLN A 68 -30.48 27.75 -29.13
C GLN A 68 -29.46 26.71 -29.64
N SER A 69 -29.47 25.51 -29.02
CA SER A 69 -29.70 24.22 -29.71
C SER A 69 -29.10 23.02 -28.97
N GLY A 70 -29.92 21.97 -28.79
CA GLY A 70 -29.53 20.59 -29.11
C GLY A 70 -28.58 19.85 -28.16
N ARG A 71 -29.16 19.20 -27.13
CA ARG A 71 -28.57 18.00 -26.51
C ARG A 71 -28.56 16.85 -27.52
N SER A 72 -27.38 16.30 -27.83
CA SER A 72 -27.23 14.97 -28.44
C SER A 72 -26.58 14.04 -27.43
N VAL A 73 -27.30 12.99 -27.04
CA VAL A 73 -26.85 11.93 -26.15
C VAL A 73 -26.35 10.79 -27.03
N THR A 74 -25.07 10.42 -26.88
CA THR A 74 -24.47 9.27 -27.53
C THR A 74 -24.80 8.01 -26.76
N SER A 75 -25.54 7.09 -27.39
CA SER A 75 -25.77 5.73 -26.88
C SER A 75 -24.65 4.80 -27.35
N SER A 76 -23.91 4.23 -26.41
CA SER A 76 -22.94 3.17 -26.67
C SER A 76 -23.63 1.79 -26.68
N ALA A 77 -23.18 0.98 -27.63
CA ALA A 77 -23.67 -0.33 -27.98
C ALA A 77 -23.38 -1.39 -26.89
N ALA A 78 -24.35 -2.28 -26.65
CA ALA A 78 -24.14 -3.52 -25.92
C ALA A 78 -24.40 -4.72 -26.83
N ARG A 79 -23.38 -5.58 -26.86
CA ARG A 79 -23.17 -6.80 -27.64
C ARG A 79 -24.10 -7.92 -27.13
N ALA A 80 -25.03 -8.38 -27.97
CA ALA A 80 -25.84 -9.56 -27.68
C ALA A 80 -25.02 -10.84 -27.92
N LYS A 81 -24.93 -11.70 -26.89
CA LYS A 81 -24.44 -13.07 -27.02
C LYS A 81 -25.64 -13.98 -27.28
N THR A 82 -25.48 -14.85 -28.27
CA THR A 82 -26.36 -15.96 -28.65
C THR A 82 -26.38 -17.04 -27.56
N ALA A 83 -27.56 -17.60 -27.30
CA ALA A 83 -27.76 -18.88 -26.60
C ALA A 83 -29.10 -19.51 -27.07
N PRO A 84 -29.23 -20.85 -27.01
CA PRO A 84 -29.89 -21.63 -28.06
C PRO A 84 -31.40 -21.85 -27.85
N GLN A 85 -32.10 -21.96 -28.97
CA GLN A 85 -33.51 -22.36 -29.07
C GLN A 85 -33.66 -23.85 -28.70
N ARG A 86 -34.42 -24.13 -27.65
CA ARG A 86 -34.99 -25.46 -27.39
C ARG A 86 -36.16 -25.68 -28.35
N LYS A 87 -35.98 -26.59 -29.30
CA LYS A 87 -37.06 -27.14 -30.13
C LYS A 87 -37.93 -28.06 -29.27
N VAL A 88 -39.25 -27.87 -29.32
CA VAL A 88 -40.20 -28.93 -28.98
C VAL A 88 -41.14 -29.09 -30.18
N PRO A 89 -41.26 -30.31 -30.76
CA PRO A 89 -42.08 -30.58 -31.93
C PRO A 89 -43.57 -30.64 -31.60
N TRP A 90 -44.41 -30.14 -32.51
CA TRP A 90 -45.79 -30.60 -32.62
C TRP A 90 -46.05 -30.99 -34.07
N GLU A 91 -46.04 -32.29 -34.33
CA GLU A 91 -46.84 -32.90 -35.37
C GLU A 91 -47.97 -33.61 -34.64
N LEU A 92 -49.22 -33.36 -35.02
CA LEU A 92 -50.13 -34.41 -35.48
C LEU A 92 -51.44 -33.79 -36.01
N GLN A 93 -51.71 -34.18 -37.26
CA GLN A 93 -53.02 -34.59 -37.79
C GLN A 93 -54.08 -33.53 -38.10
N HIS A 94 -54.11 -33.23 -39.39
CA HIS A 94 -55.31 -33.03 -40.19
C HIS A 94 -56.32 -34.16 -39.96
N GLN A 95 -57.53 -33.81 -39.51
CA GLN A 95 -58.75 -34.51 -39.88
C GLN A 95 -59.83 -33.48 -40.18
N GLY A 96 -60.42 -33.59 -41.36
CA GLY A 96 -61.54 -32.77 -41.79
C GLY A 96 -62.79 -33.06 -40.99
N SER A 97 -63.59 -32.02 -40.76
CA SER A 97 -64.97 -32.14 -40.30
C SER A 97 -65.74 -31.01 -40.96
N THR A 98 -66.46 -31.39 -42.02
CA THR A 98 -67.81 -30.91 -42.39
C THR A 98 -68.19 -29.50 -41.94
N GLU A 99 -68.33 -28.61 -42.93
CA GLU A 99 -69.14 -27.40 -42.85
C GLU A 99 -70.49 -27.72 -42.20
N THR A 100 -70.72 -27.15 -41.02
CA THR A 100 -72.07 -26.83 -40.57
C THR A 100 -72.13 -25.33 -40.60
N GLU A 101 -72.84 -24.78 -41.59
CA GLU A 101 -73.17 -23.36 -41.67
C GLU A 101 -73.86 -22.95 -40.36
N ARG A 102 -73.09 -22.29 -39.48
CA ARG A 102 -73.66 -21.43 -38.45
C ARG A 102 -73.95 -20.11 -39.14
N PRO A 103 -75.15 -19.50 -38.98
CA PRO A 103 -75.38 -18.17 -39.48
C PRO A 103 -74.27 -17.28 -38.90
N ARG A 104 -73.51 -16.64 -39.79
CA ARG A 104 -72.50 -15.67 -39.37
C ARG A 104 -73.28 -14.61 -38.58
N PRO A 105 -72.92 -14.32 -37.32
CA PRO A 105 -73.40 -13.10 -36.68
C PRO A 105 -73.16 -11.96 -37.67
N SER A 106 -74.10 -11.02 -37.78
CA SER A 106 -73.87 -9.84 -38.61
C SER A 106 -72.52 -9.25 -38.20
N LYS A 107 -71.75 -8.69 -39.15
CA LYS A 107 -70.47 -8.04 -38.81
C LYS A 107 -70.61 -7.08 -37.63
N GLU A 108 -71.79 -6.49 -37.49
CA GLU A 108 -72.24 -5.66 -36.38
C GLU A 108 -72.16 -6.38 -35.02
N GLU A 109 -72.61 -7.64 -34.89
CA GLU A 109 -72.52 -8.42 -33.65
C GLU A 109 -71.07 -8.81 -33.29
N GLU A 110 -70.21 -9.07 -34.29
CA GLU A 110 -68.77 -9.33 -34.07
C GLU A 110 -68.02 -8.04 -33.68
N GLU A 111 -68.37 -6.92 -34.32
CA GLU A 111 -67.86 -5.59 -34.00
C GLU A 111 -68.34 -5.15 -32.61
N GLU A 112 -69.58 -5.43 -32.23
CA GLU A 112 -70.11 -5.20 -30.89
C GLU A 112 -69.41 -6.08 -29.85
N ALA A 113 -69.12 -7.34 -30.16
CA ALA A 113 -68.35 -8.24 -29.28
C ALA A 113 -66.88 -7.79 -29.15
N GLU A 114 -66.28 -7.26 -30.21
CA GLU A 114 -64.92 -6.73 -30.19
C GLU A 114 -64.85 -5.36 -29.48
N CYS A 115 -65.90 -4.54 -29.57
CA CYS A 115 -66.08 -3.32 -28.78
C CYS A 115 -66.36 -3.61 -27.30
N GLN A 116 -67.03 -4.72 -26.98
CA GLN A 116 -67.20 -5.21 -25.61
C GLN A 116 -65.91 -5.81 -25.03
N ARG A 117 -64.90 -6.11 -25.88
CA ARG A 117 -63.58 -6.58 -25.43
C ARG A 117 -62.84 -5.43 -24.75
N LYS A 118 -62.89 -5.41 -23.42
CA LYS A 118 -62.12 -4.47 -22.60
C LYS A 118 -60.63 -4.74 -22.83
N PHE A 119 -59.99 -3.93 -23.66
CA PHE A 119 -58.55 -3.99 -23.87
C PHE A 119 -57.84 -3.86 -22.52
N ARG A 120 -57.13 -4.92 -22.14
CA ARG A 120 -56.25 -4.95 -20.97
C ARG A 120 -54.83 -5.10 -21.48
N ALA A 121 -53.92 -4.34 -20.90
CA ALA A 121 -52.50 -4.50 -21.18
C ALA A 121 -52.05 -5.92 -20.79
N VAL A 122 -51.16 -6.50 -21.60
CA VAL A 122 -50.44 -7.71 -21.20
C VAL A 122 -49.71 -7.41 -19.90
N PRO A 123 -49.86 -8.22 -18.84
CA PRO A 123 -49.23 -7.95 -17.56
C PRO A 123 -47.72 -7.83 -17.74
N VAL A 124 -47.13 -6.89 -16.99
CA VAL A 124 -45.70 -6.62 -17.08
C VAL A 124 -44.93 -7.91 -16.77
N PRO A 125 -43.96 -8.31 -17.62
CA PRO A 125 -43.17 -9.51 -17.39
C PRO A 125 -42.58 -9.57 -15.97
N ILE A 126 -42.61 -10.76 -15.37
CA ILE A 126 -42.24 -11.00 -13.96
C ILE A 126 -40.83 -10.48 -13.64
N HIS A 127 -39.89 -10.57 -14.59
CA HIS A 127 -38.51 -10.11 -14.42
C HIS A 127 -38.35 -8.59 -14.28
N VAL A 128 -39.38 -7.80 -14.64
CA VAL A 128 -39.43 -6.35 -14.44
C VAL A 128 -39.97 -6.01 -13.05
N VAL A 129 -40.78 -6.89 -12.46
CA VAL A 129 -41.38 -6.73 -11.13
C VAL A 129 -40.44 -7.25 -10.02
N VAL A 130 -39.59 -8.25 -10.32
CA VAL A 130 -38.64 -8.82 -9.36
C VAL A 130 -37.34 -7.98 -9.31
N PRO A 131 -36.94 -7.42 -8.15
CA PRO A 131 -35.68 -6.71 -7.99
C PRO A 131 -34.44 -7.63 -8.12
N LEU A 132 -34.00 -7.91 -9.34
CA LEU A 132 -32.87 -8.81 -9.67
C LEU A 132 -31.50 -8.30 -9.16
N TYR A 133 -31.44 -7.05 -8.68
CA TYR A 133 -30.21 -6.41 -8.24
C TYR A 133 -29.45 -7.23 -7.19
N ASN A 134 -30.13 -7.82 -6.21
CA ASN A 134 -29.49 -8.61 -5.15
C ASN A 134 -28.80 -9.86 -5.71
N ASP A 135 -29.41 -10.52 -6.70
CA ASP A 135 -28.84 -11.72 -7.30
C ASP A 135 -27.68 -11.38 -8.24
N MET A 136 -27.77 -10.26 -8.97
CA MET A 136 -26.65 -9.70 -9.73
C MET A 136 -25.47 -9.29 -8.84
N MET A 137 -25.74 -8.79 -7.64
CA MET A 137 -24.68 -8.42 -6.70
C MET A 137 -24.02 -9.66 -6.10
N LYS A 138 -24.80 -10.69 -5.75
CA LYS A 138 -24.27 -11.99 -5.29
C LYS A 138 -23.40 -12.67 -6.35
N THR A 139 -23.80 -12.64 -7.63
CA THR A 139 -22.98 -13.21 -8.71
C THR A 139 -21.66 -12.46 -8.89
N ARG A 140 -21.70 -11.13 -8.93
CA ARG A 140 -20.48 -10.29 -8.99
C ARG A 140 -19.56 -10.48 -7.80
N GLU A 141 -20.11 -10.68 -6.61
CA GLU A 141 -19.32 -10.93 -5.41
C GLU A 141 -18.67 -12.32 -5.44
N ARG A 142 -19.37 -13.33 -5.94
CA ARG A 142 -18.80 -14.66 -6.19
C ARG A 142 -17.66 -14.59 -7.21
N GLU A 143 -17.87 -13.93 -8.34
CA GLU A 143 -16.84 -13.73 -9.38
C GLU A 143 -15.62 -12.98 -8.83
N ARG A 144 -15.84 -11.97 -7.96
CA ARG A 144 -14.75 -11.24 -7.29
C ARG A 144 -13.96 -12.17 -6.36
N LYS A 145 -14.64 -12.98 -5.55
CA LYS A 145 -14.00 -13.93 -4.62
C LYS A 145 -13.19 -14.97 -5.39
N GLU A 146 -13.78 -15.59 -6.41
CA GLU A 146 -13.08 -16.53 -7.28
C GLU A 146 -11.86 -15.88 -7.96
N GLY A 147 -11.98 -14.63 -8.41
CA GLY A 147 -10.85 -13.89 -8.98
C GLY A 147 -9.72 -13.63 -7.97
N CYS A 148 -10.07 -13.34 -6.71
CA CYS A 148 -9.11 -13.19 -5.62
C CYS A 148 -8.42 -14.53 -5.29
N GLU A 149 -9.18 -15.62 -5.21
CA GLU A 149 -8.67 -16.98 -4.95
C GLU A 149 -7.75 -17.44 -6.08
N ARG A 150 -8.18 -17.35 -7.34
CA ARG A 150 -7.34 -17.70 -8.49
C ARG A 150 -6.02 -16.93 -8.52
N ARG A 151 -6.03 -15.65 -8.12
CA ARG A 151 -4.81 -14.84 -8.01
C ARG A 151 -3.93 -15.26 -6.84
N ARG A 152 -4.53 -15.57 -5.69
CA ARG A 152 -3.83 -16.11 -4.53
C ARG A 152 -3.14 -17.42 -4.88
N ASP A 153 -3.87 -18.35 -5.50
CA ASP A 153 -3.37 -19.67 -5.87
C ASP A 153 -2.25 -19.56 -6.92
N PHE A 154 -2.39 -18.67 -7.90
CA PHE A 154 -1.34 -18.37 -8.86
C PHE A 154 -0.07 -17.80 -8.20
N LEU A 155 -0.21 -16.92 -7.21
CA LEU A 155 0.93 -16.37 -6.47
C LEU A 155 1.61 -17.46 -5.64
N LEU A 156 0.85 -18.34 -4.99
CA LEU A 156 1.36 -19.48 -4.24
C LEU A 156 2.05 -20.50 -5.16
N SER A 157 1.53 -20.77 -6.35
CA SER A 157 2.17 -21.67 -7.32
C SER A 157 3.46 -21.09 -7.90
N THR A 158 3.56 -19.76 -8.00
CA THR A 158 4.75 -19.06 -8.50
C THR A 158 5.82 -18.90 -7.41
N GLN A 159 5.41 -19.00 -6.13
CA GLN A 159 6.31 -18.97 -5.01
C GLN A 159 7.20 -20.23 -5.03
N LYS A 160 8.48 -20.06 -5.36
CA LYS A 160 9.50 -21.09 -5.10
C LYS A 160 9.89 -20.99 -3.63
N PRO A 161 9.47 -21.91 -2.74
CA PRO A 161 9.93 -21.87 -1.36
C PRO A 161 11.46 -21.96 -1.36
N PHE A 162 12.10 -21.17 -0.52
CA PHE A 162 13.54 -21.30 -0.29
C PHE A 162 13.83 -22.74 0.15
N SER A 163 14.97 -23.32 -0.24
CA SER A 163 15.42 -24.67 0.17
C SER A 163 15.53 -24.86 1.69
N PHE A 164 15.34 -23.79 2.45
CA PHE A 164 15.24 -23.79 3.90
C PHE A 164 13.88 -24.27 4.43
N LEU A 165 12.77 -23.98 3.75
CA LEU A 165 11.44 -24.40 4.18
C LEU A 165 11.29 -25.93 4.13
N GLU A 166 11.71 -26.56 3.03
CA GLU A 166 11.71 -28.02 2.91
C GLU A 166 12.64 -28.69 3.94
N ARG A 167 13.77 -28.05 4.27
CA ARG A 167 14.68 -28.51 5.32
C ARG A 167 14.02 -28.43 6.70
N ASP A 168 13.30 -27.36 6.99
CA ASP A 168 12.68 -27.14 8.28
C ASP A 168 11.38 -27.94 8.46
N GLU A 169 10.59 -28.13 7.40
CA GLU A 169 9.48 -29.10 7.36
C GLU A 169 10.01 -30.51 7.58
N LYS A 170 11.06 -30.95 6.87
CA LYS A 170 11.70 -32.26 7.11
C LYS A 170 12.25 -32.40 8.52
N LYS A 171 12.77 -31.33 9.13
CA LYS A 171 13.19 -31.36 10.55
C LYS A 171 11.98 -31.46 11.48
N GLY A 172 10.89 -30.75 11.20
CA GLY A 172 9.64 -30.81 11.94
C GLY A 172 8.97 -32.17 11.86
N GLU A 173 8.91 -32.77 10.66
CA GLU A 173 8.43 -34.13 10.41
C GLU A 173 9.29 -35.16 11.12
N LYS A 174 10.63 -35.04 11.06
CA LYS A 174 11.54 -35.91 11.82
C LYS A 174 11.35 -35.77 13.32
N LEU A 175 11.11 -34.56 13.82
CA LEU A 175 10.82 -34.31 15.23
C LEU A 175 9.48 -34.94 15.62
N MET A 176 8.43 -34.79 14.81
CA MET A 176 7.13 -35.44 15.03
C MET A 176 7.22 -36.96 14.94
N GLN A 177 7.96 -37.51 13.98
CA GLN A 177 8.22 -38.95 13.89
C GLN A 177 9.02 -39.45 15.08
N MET A 178 10.02 -38.71 15.55
CA MET A 178 10.76 -39.02 16.76
C MET A 178 9.85 -38.98 18.00
N ILE A 179 8.95 -38.00 18.12
CA ILE A 179 7.98 -37.91 19.21
C ILE A 179 6.98 -39.07 19.16
N CYS A 180 6.44 -39.39 17.97
CA CYS A 180 5.53 -40.51 17.78
C CYS A 180 6.22 -41.86 18.04
N THR A 181 7.46 -42.06 17.59
CA THR A 181 8.23 -43.28 17.84
C THR A 181 8.63 -43.40 19.31
N MET A 182 8.98 -42.29 19.97
CA MET A 182 9.19 -42.26 21.42
C MET A 182 7.89 -42.60 22.17
N ALA A 183 6.75 -42.06 21.75
CA ALA A 183 5.44 -42.37 22.33
C ALA A 183 5.03 -43.83 22.11
N GLN A 184 5.27 -44.39 20.92
CA GLN A 184 4.98 -45.80 20.59
C GLN A 184 5.95 -46.77 21.28
N SER A 185 7.24 -46.44 21.39
CA SER A 185 8.24 -47.17 22.17
C SER A 185 7.90 -47.23 23.67
N GLN A 186 7.36 -46.11 24.20
CA GLN A 186 6.86 -46.03 25.57
C GLN A 186 5.59 -46.88 25.80
N MET A 187 4.79 -47.16 24.75
CA MET A 187 3.57 -48.00 24.85
C MET A 187 3.83 -49.49 24.59
N ALA A 188 4.87 -49.85 23.83
CA ALA A 188 5.24 -51.24 23.54
C ALA A 188 6.15 -51.90 24.59
N LYS A 189 6.86 -51.11 25.41
CA LYS A 189 7.64 -51.60 26.57
C LYS A 189 6.90 -51.28 27.87
N ALA A 190 5.89 -52.10 28.18
CA ALA A 190 5.40 -52.23 29.55
C ALA A 190 6.48 -52.98 30.37
N THR A 191 7.54 -52.26 30.76
CA THR A 191 8.55 -52.77 31.68
C THR A 191 8.88 -51.67 32.66
N VAL A 192 8.31 -51.80 33.86
CA VAL A 192 8.67 -51.12 35.12
C VAL A 192 9.20 -49.69 34.93
N ARG A 193 8.30 -48.74 34.70
CA ARG A 193 8.64 -47.32 34.83
C ARG A 193 8.92 -47.04 36.31
N LYS A 194 10.12 -46.56 36.64
CA LYS A 194 10.37 -45.96 37.95
C LYS A 194 9.28 -44.91 38.18
N PRO A 195 8.54 -44.95 39.30
CA PRO A 195 7.50 -43.96 39.55
C PRO A 195 8.15 -42.58 39.50
N ILE A 196 7.55 -41.67 38.73
CA ILE A 196 7.98 -40.27 38.69
C ILE A 196 8.15 -39.80 40.14
N PRO A 197 9.31 -39.26 40.53
CA PRO A 197 9.56 -38.81 41.89
C PRO A 197 8.40 -37.95 42.38
N LYS A 198 7.91 -38.22 43.60
CA LYS A 198 6.72 -37.54 44.16
C LYS A 198 6.87 -36.01 44.14
N ALA A 199 8.10 -35.51 44.23
CA ALA A 199 8.45 -34.09 44.09
C ALA A 199 8.03 -33.44 42.76
N ILE A 200 7.97 -34.18 41.65
CA ILE A 200 7.54 -33.65 40.34
C ILE A 200 6.01 -33.71 40.18
N LYS A 201 5.34 -34.58 40.94
CA LYS A 201 3.87 -34.67 40.99
C LYS A 201 3.25 -33.75 42.04
N ASP A 202 4.08 -33.03 42.80
CA ASP A 202 3.60 -32.07 43.78
C ASP A 202 2.90 -30.92 43.03
N PRO A 203 1.59 -30.67 43.27
CA PRO A 203 0.88 -29.57 42.64
C PRO A 203 1.60 -28.23 42.82
N ALA A 204 2.35 -28.05 43.92
CA ALA A 204 3.14 -26.85 44.18
C ALA A 204 4.23 -26.59 43.12
N VAL A 205 4.85 -27.64 42.55
CA VAL A 205 5.85 -27.47 41.48
C VAL A 205 5.17 -27.05 40.16
N SER A 206 3.97 -27.57 39.90
CA SER A 206 3.19 -27.16 38.73
C SER A 206 2.69 -25.71 38.84
N GLU A 207 2.35 -25.28 40.06
CA GLU A 207 1.96 -23.90 40.36
C GLU A 207 3.16 -22.95 40.24
N HIS A 208 4.32 -23.34 40.78
CA HIS A 208 5.56 -22.57 40.65
C HIS A 208 5.95 -22.35 39.18
N LEU A 209 5.82 -23.35 38.31
CA LEU A 209 6.10 -23.21 36.88
C LEU A 209 5.12 -22.25 36.19
N LYS A 210 3.84 -22.30 36.55
CA LYS A 210 2.82 -21.35 36.04
C LYS A 210 3.09 -19.94 36.53
N GLU A 211 3.50 -19.78 37.78
CA GLU A 211 3.88 -18.51 38.37
C GLU A 211 5.12 -17.91 37.68
N GLU A 212 6.15 -18.71 37.45
CA GLU A 212 7.37 -18.29 36.76
C GLU A 212 7.08 -17.87 35.30
N GLU A 213 6.17 -18.57 34.62
CA GLU A 213 5.72 -18.20 33.28
C GLU A 213 4.92 -16.88 33.29
N LEU A 214 4.10 -16.66 34.33
CA LEU A 214 3.37 -15.41 34.54
C LEU A 214 4.35 -14.26 34.81
N GLN A 215 5.33 -14.46 35.68
CA GLN A 215 6.41 -13.50 35.94
C GLN A 215 7.23 -13.21 34.68
N ARG A 216 7.48 -14.20 33.82
CA ARG A 216 8.11 -14.00 32.51
C ARG A 216 7.24 -13.13 31.59
N LYS A 217 5.92 -13.37 31.54
CA LYS A 217 4.96 -12.56 30.76
C LYS A 217 4.93 -11.12 31.25
N ILE A 218 4.89 -10.91 32.57
CA ILE A 218 4.98 -9.57 33.19
C ILE A 218 6.27 -8.86 32.76
N ARG A 219 7.42 -9.54 32.86
CA ARG A 219 8.72 -8.96 32.44
C ARG A 219 8.74 -8.56 30.97
N ILE A 220 8.16 -9.37 30.08
CA ILE A 220 8.06 -9.07 28.65
C ILE A 220 7.14 -7.87 28.42
N GLN A 221 5.99 -7.81 29.09
CA GLN A 221 5.05 -6.70 28.99
C GLN A 221 5.64 -5.38 29.51
N GLN A 222 6.32 -5.42 30.66
CA GLN A 222 7.04 -4.27 31.21
C GLN A 222 8.13 -3.78 30.26
N ARG A 223 8.94 -4.69 29.70
CA ARG A 223 9.95 -4.35 28.68
C ARG A 223 9.29 -3.69 27.46
N ALA A 224 8.19 -4.24 26.96
CA ALA A 224 7.48 -3.68 25.81
C ALA A 224 6.92 -2.28 26.11
N GLN A 225 6.36 -2.07 27.30
CA GLN A 225 5.85 -0.79 27.75
C GLN A 225 6.97 0.24 27.92
N GLU A 226 8.11 -0.14 28.48
CA GLU A 226 9.28 0.72 28.55
C GLU A 226 9.80 1.10 27.17
N THR A 227 9.89 0.14 26.25
CA THR A 227 10.27 0.41 24.85
C THR A 227 9.29 1.40 24.23
N LEU A 228 7.99 1.23 24.45
CA LEU A 228 6.97 2.16 23.96
C LEU A 228 7.16 3.57 24.55
N ARG A 229 7.36 3.67 25.87
CA ARG A 229 7.62 4.94 26.58
C ARG A 229 8.89 5.62 26.06
N LYS A 230 9.98 4.86 25.87
CA LYS A 230 11.26 5.34 25.32
C LYS A 230 11.15 5.76 23.84
N SER A 231 10.26 5.13 23.07
CA SER A 231 9.98 5.49 21.67
C SER A 231 8.87 6.54 21.51
N THR A 232 8.23 6.96 22.60
CA THR A 232 7.19 7.99 22.53
C THR A 232 7.87 9.32 22.26
N ALA A 233 7.59 9.92 21.10
CA ALA A 233 8.06 11.28 20.79
C ALA A 233 7.59 12.26 21.87
N PRO A 234 8.32 13.36 22.13
CA PRO A 234 7.94 14.36 23.13
C PRO A 234 6.78 15.20 22.59
N ILE A 235 5.61 14.58 22.42
CA ILE A 235 4.34 15.30 22.38
C ILE A 235 3.94 15.42 23.83
N GLU A 236 4.48 16.47 24.42
CA GLU A 236 4.25 16.89 25.79
C GLU A 236 2.77 17.24 25.95
N ASN A 237 1.95 16.25 26.31
CA ASN A 237 0.65 16.52 26.93
C ASN A 237 0.87 16.86 28.42
N GLN A 238 1.79 17.78 28.70
CA GLN A 238 1.79 18.42 30.01
C GLN A 238 0.70 19.48 29.98
N ALA A 239 -0.38 19.22 30.71
CA ALA A 239 -1.19 20.29 31.25
C ALA A 239 -0.30 21.08 32.22
N HIS A 240 0.53 21.97 31.69
CA HIS A 240 1.28 22.95 32.48
C HIS A 240 0.27 23.96 33.04
N THR A 241 -0.33 23.61 34.17
CA THR A 241 -0.64 24.60 35.21
C THR A 241 0.70 25.09 35.75
N GLU A 242 1.14 26.25 35.26
CA GLU A 242 1.54 27.42 36.06
C GLU A 242 2.24 28.43 35.14
N ASN A 243 1.80 29.68 35.24
CA ASN A 243 2.14 30.78 34.33
C ASN A 243 3.56 31.33 34.60
N PRO A 244 4.44 31.40 33.58
CA PRO A 244 5.45 32.44 33.50
C PRO A 244 4.95 33.50 32.51
N GLU A 245 4.73 34.72 33.01
CA GLU A 245 4.37 35.88 32.18
C GLU A 245 5.34 36.04 31.00
N PRO A 246 4.85 35.99 29.74
CA PRO A 246 5.72 36.04 28.58
C PRO A 246 6.15 37.48 28.27
N ARG A 247 7.45 37.64 27.99
CA ARG A 247 8.12 38.88 27.58
C ARG A 247 7.37 39.54 26.41
N THR A 248 7.29 40.88 26.39
CA THR A 248 6.42 41.70 25.51
C THR A 248 6.35 41.30 24.03
N ALA A 249 7.44 40.82 23.41
CA ALA A 249 7.44 40.36 22.01
C ALA A 249 6.65 39.04 21.78
N GLN A 250 6.47 38.21 22.81
CA GLN A 250 5.67 36.99 22.73
C GLN A 250 4.17 37.25 22.89
N ARG A 251 3.76 38.37 23.52
CA ARG A 251 2.34 38.75 23.65
C ARG A 251 1.70 39.01 22.29
N THR A 252 2.37 39.75 21.40
CA THR A 252 1.85 40.03 20.05
C THR A 252 1.72 38.77 19.20
N LYS A 253 2.67 37.84 19.32
CA LYS A 253 2.60 36.55 18.62
C LYS A 253 1.49 35.66 19.17
N MET A 254 1.27 35.65 20.49
CA MET A 254 0.18 34.90 21.11
C MET A 254 -1.19 35.48 20.76
N GLU A 255 -1.30 36.81 20.66
CA GLU A 255 -2.54 37.50 20.26
C GLU A 255 -2.89 37.22 18.79
N VAL A 256 -1.90 37.28 17.88
CA VAL A 256 -2.09 36.90 16.46
C VAL A 256 -2.44 35.43 16.31
N LEU A 257 -1.94 34.55 17.18
CA LEU A 257 -2.24 33.12 17.17
C LEU A 257 -3.40 32.74 18.10
N ALA A 258 -4.09 33.71 18.72
CA ALA A 258 -5.15 33.44 19.69
C ALA A 258 -6.31 32.64 19.08
N PHE A 259 -6.56 32.80 17.77
CA PHE A 259 -7.55 32.03 17.03
C PHE A 259 -7.26 30.52 16.98
N LEU A 260 -5.99 30.09 17.15
CA LEU A 260 -5.63 28.68 17.19
C LEU A 260 -5.98 28.03 18.53
N TYR A 261 -6.00 28.83 19.60
CA TYR A 261 -6.30 28.37 20.96
C TYR A 261 -7.76 28.62 21.34
N GLN A 262 -8.45 29.50 20.62
CA GLN A 262 -9.87 29.74 20.78
C GLN A 262 -10.65 28.53 20.22
N LYS A 263 -11.24 27.74 21.13
CA LYS A 263 -12.10 26.61 20.73
C LYS A 263 -13.24 27.16 19.87
N PRO A 264 -13.41 26.70 18.61
CA PRO A 264 -14.49 27.18 17.76
C PRO A 264 -15.83 26.88 18.42
N THR A 265 -16.71 27.87 18.47
CA THR A 265 -18.06 27.76 19.05
C THR A 265 -18.91 26.73 18.32
N PHE A 266 -18.63 26.49 17.04
CA PHE A 266 -19.33 25.51 16.24
C PHE A 266 -18.68 24.12 16.36
N LYS A 267 -19.40 23.20 17.03
CA LYS A 267 -19.10 21.77 17.04
C LYS A 267 -20.13 21.04 16.18
N PRO A 268 -19.82 20.71 14.92
CA PRO A 268 -20.76 19.92 14.13
C PRO A 268 -20.96 18.56 14.82
N LYS A 269 -22.21 18.11 14.94
CA LYS A 269 -22.53 16.74 15.34
C LYS A 269 -22.13 15.81 14.18
N THR A 270 -20.86 15.44 14.11
CA THR A 270 -20.39 14.39 13.22
C THR A 270 -20.87 13.06 13.77
N ASN A 271 -21.79 12.40 13.06
CA ASN A 271 -22.19 11.03 13.36
C ASN A 271 -20.93 10.15 13.30
N SER A 272 -20.43 9.71 14.45
CA SER A 272 -19.21 8.87 14.56
C SER A 272 -19.45 7.44 14.11
N LEU A 273 -20.70 6.99 14.19
CA LEU A 273 -21.14 5.67 13.77
C LEU A 273 -21.70 5.78 12.36
N VAL A 274 -21.08 5.05 11.42
CA VAL A 274 -21.58 4.89 10.06
C VAL A 274 -22.97 4.27 10.16
N PRO A 275 -24.02 4.95 9.65
CA PRO A 275 -25.36 4.39 9.66
C PRO A 275 -25.38 3.07 8.91
N ASP A 276 -26.19 2.12 9.40
CA ASP A 276 -26.42 0.85 8.71
C ASP A 276 -27.17 1.09 7.39
N PHE A 277 -26.40 1.22 6.31
CA PHE A 277 -26.90 1.48 4.97
C PHE A 277 -27.76 0.33 4.44
N ASP A 278 -27.54 -0.91 4.88
CA ASP A 278 -28.34 -2.06 4.47
C ASP A 278 -29.73 -1.98 5.08
N ARG A 279 -29.81 -1.65 6.37
CA ARG A 279 -31.09 -1.43 7.06
C ARG A 279 -31.85 -0.25 6.48
N LEU A 280 -31.17 0.86 6.20
CA LEU A 280 -31.77 2.04 5.55
C LEU A 280 -32.25 1.73 4.14
N HIS A 281 -31.45 1.01 3.34
CA HIS A 281 -31.82 0.61 1.99
C HIS A 281 -33.03 -0.33 1.98
N LYS A 282 -33.08 -1.31 2.88
CA LYS A 282 -34.26 -2.18 3.07
C LYS A 282 -35.49 -1.41 3.54
N ALA A 283 -35.33 -0.38 4.37
CA ALA A 283 -36.44 0.49 4.78
C ALA A 283 -36.96 1.31 3.59
N PHE A 284 -36.06 1.90 2.81
CA PHE A 284 -36.39 2.65 1.60
C PHE A 284 -37.10 1.79 0.56
N GLN A 285 -36.61 0.57 0.28
CA GLN A 285 -37.27 -0.36 -0.64
C GLN A 285 -38.69 -0.71 -0.17
N ARG A 286 -38.88 -1.01 1.12
CA ARG A 286 -40.20 -1.28 1.70
C ARG A 286 -41.13 -0.06 1.57
N GLU A 287 -40.62 1.14 1.82
CA GLU A 287 -41.41 2.37 1.67
C GLU A 287 -41.79 2.64 0.21
N ALA A 288 -40.88 2.41 -0.74
CA ALA A 288 -41.15 2.53 -2.16
C ALA A 288 -42.27 1.59 -2.62
N LEU A 289 -42.26 0.34 -2.16
CA LEU A 289 -43.34 -0.63 -2.41
C LEU A 289 -44.67 -0.15 -1.81
N ARG A 290 -44.67 0.32 -0.55
CA ARG A 290 -45.88 0.87 0.08
C ARG A 290 -46.41 2.11 -0.64
N ARG A 291 -45.54 2.97 -1.19
CA ARG A 291 -45.95 4.16 -1.96
C ARG A 291 -46.54 3.77 -3.32
N ALA A 292 -46.02 2.72 -3.96
CA ALA A 292 -46.59 2.19 -5.19
C ALA A 292 -47.99 1.58 -4.95
N GLU A 293 -48.17 0.86 -3.85
CA GLU A 293 -49.47 0.31 -3.42
C GLU A 293 -50.49 1.40 -3.07
N ARG A 294 -50.03 2.56 -2.58
CA ARG A 294 -50.87 3.70 -2.17
C ARG A 294 -51.12 4.72 -3.29
N THR A 295 -50.99 4.33 -4.56
CA THR A 295 -51.36 5.22 -5.66
C THR A 295 -52.88 5.37 -5.72
N ASP A 296 -53.41 6.30 -4.92
CA ASP A 296 -54.73 6.88 -5.15
C ASP A 296 -54.68 7.59 -6.50
N MET A 297 -55.13 6.90 -7.54
CA MET A 297 -55.16 7.42 -8.91
C MET A 297 -55.91 8.76 -8.91
N THR A 298 -55.28 9.82 -9.39
CA THR A 298 -55.94 11.12 -9.59
C THR A 298 -57.14 10.93 -10.51
N LYS A 299 -58.35 10.92 -9.95
CA LYS A 299 -59.59 10.84 -10.72
C LYS A 299 -59.84 12.20 -11.35
N CYS A 300 -59.80 12.27 -12.67
CA CYS A 300 -60.22 13.46 -13.41
C CYS A 300 -61.67 13.79 -13.05
N GLN A 301 -61.89 14.94 -12.41
CA GLN A 301 -63.23 15.47 -12.22
C GLN A 301 -63.77 15.91 -13.58
N PRO A 302 -64.99 15.51 -13.98
CA PRO A 302 -65.57 15.95 -15.24
C PRO A 302 -65.73 17.48 -15.19
N PHE A 303 -65.10 18.18 -16.13
CA PHE A 303 -65.27 19.61 -16.32
C PHE A 303 -65.99 19.86 -17.64
N HIS A 304 -66.92 20.81 -17.64
CA HIS A 304 -67.66 21.20 -18.83
C HIS A 304 -66.77 22.08 -19.72
N LEU A 305 -66.06 21.46 -20.66
CA LEU A 305 -65.29 22.17 -21.68
C LEU A 305 -66.26 22.84 -22.66
N ARG A 306 -66.37 24.17 -22.63
CA ARG A 306 -67.21 24.98 -23.56
C ARG A 306 -66.60 24.98 -24.97
N THR A 307 -66.65 23.85 -25.66
CA THR A 307 -66.23 23.71 -27.06
C THR A 307 -67.28 24.21 -28.05
N SER A 308 -68.55 24.32 -27.64
CA SER A 308 -69.67 24.72 -28.50
C SER A 308 -69.64 26.18 -28.96
N THR A 309 -68.88 27.05 -28.29
CA THR A 309 -68.73 28.48 -28.67
C THR A 309 -67.51 28.73 -29.55
N LYS A 310 -66.76 27.68 -29.96
CA LYS A 310 -65.63 27.83 -30.88
C LYS A 310 -66.12 27.65 -32.32
N THR A 311 -66.21 28.76 -33.05
CA THR A 311 -66.45 28.76 -34.51
C THR A 311 -65.34 27.98 -35.21
N SER A 312 -65.72 26.95 -35.98
CA SER A 312 -64.80 26.22 -36.87
C SER A 312 -64.16 27.21 -37.86
N ARG A 313 -62.82 27.29 -37.89
CA ARG A 313 -62.11 28.07 -38.92
C ARG A 313 -62.31 27.37 -40.26
N PRO A 314 -62.76 28.05 -41.32
CA PRO A 314 -62.83 27.43 -42.64
C PRO A 314 -61.41 27.05 -43.09
N SER A 315 -61.19 25.76 -43.36
CA SER A 315 -59.94 25.27 -43.93
C SER A 315 -59.81 25.84 -45.33
N ARG A 316 -58.68 26.51 -45.59
CA ARG A 316 -58.29 26.97 -46.92
C ARG A 316 -58.18 25.75 -47.84
N SER A 317 -59.14 25.62 -48.74
CA SER A 317 -59.17 24.63 -49.82
C SER A 317 -57.92 24.80 -50.69
N ILE A 318 -56.97 23.88 -50.55
CA ILE A 318 -55.89 23.69 -51.51
C ILE A 318 -56.39 22.61 -52.47
N SER A 319 -56.51 23.02 -53.73
CA SER A 319 -56.97 22.22 -54.85
C SER A 319 -56.25 20.89 -54.97
N GLU A 320 -57.04 19.88 -55.35
CA GLU A 320 -56.63 18.54 -55.74
C GLU A 320 -55.38 18.51 -56.61
N LYS A 321 -54.37 17.78 -56.13
CA LYS A 321 -53.57 16.90 -56.99
C LYS A 321 -53.46 15.55 -56.28
N GLN A 322 -54.05 14.55 -56.91
CA GLN A 322 -53.97 13.13 -56.59
C GLN A 322 -52.51 12.71 -56.47
N HIS A 323 -52.07 12.30 -55.27
CA HIS A 323 -51.03 11.30 -55.06
C HIS A 323 -51.12 10.79 -53.62
N GLU A 324 -51.64 9.56 -53.50
CA GLU A 324 -51.54 8.65 -52.36
C GLU A 324 -50.19 8.71 -51.62
N PRO A 325 -50.16 8.88 -50.29
CA PRO A 325 -48.97 8.62 -49.49
C PRO A 325 -49.14 7.32 -48.67
N THR A 326 -48.93 6.17 -49.30
CA THR A 326 -48.57 4.94 -48.58
C THR A 326 -47.10 5.02 -48.17
N ALA A 327 -46.80 5.48 -46.97
CA ALA A 327 -45.44 5.51 -46.43
C ALA A 327 -45.34 4.88 -45.04
N LEU A 328 -45.40 3.54 -44.99
CA LEU A 328 -44.81 2.75 -43.91
C LEU A 328 -43.30 2.63 -44.17
N LEU A 329 -42.49 3.57 -43.67
CA LEU A 329 -41.04 3.43 -43.71
C LEU A 329 -40.58 2.42 -42.65
N LYS A 330 -40.53 1.14 -43.05
CA LYS A 330 -39.73 0.11 -42.37
C LYS A 330 -38.25 0.42 -42.60
N ARG A 331 -37.55 0.79 -41.52
CA ARG A 331 -36.10 0.99 -41.49
C ARG A 331 -35.39 -0.37 -41.59
N SER A 332 -34.96 -0.78 -42.78
CA SER A 332 -34.09 -1.95 -42.96
C SER A 332 -32.62 -1.54 -42.79
N ASN A 333 -31.98 -2.06 -41.74
CA ASN A 333 -30.52 -2.00 -41.59
C ASN A 333 -29.90 -3.20 -42.32
N SER A 334 -29.26 -2.99 -43.46
CA SER A 334 -28.34 -3.96 -44.06
C SER A 334 -27.16 -3.25 -44.72
N LEU A 335 -26.08 -3.06 -43.95
CA LEU A 335 -24.76 -2.77 -44.50
C LEU A 335 -23.94 -4.05 -44.42
N GLY A 336 -23.88 -4.78 -45.53
CA GLY A 336 -23.07 -5.98 -45.68
C GLY A 336 -22.78 -6.36 -47.15
N GLY A 337 -22.96 -5.43 -48.09
CA GLY A 337 -23.00 -5.75 -49.52
C GLY A 337 -21.87 -5.18 -50.39
N LEU A 338 -20.74 -4.71 -49.83
CA LEU A 338 -19.66 -4.13 -50.65
C LEU A 338 -18.41 -5.01 -50.77
N THR A 339 -18.40 -6.23 -50.24
CA THR A 339 -17.26 -7.16 -50.38
C THR A 339 -17.40 -8.16 -51.53
N SER A 340 -18.44 -8.05 -52.36
CA SER A 340 -18.68 -8.94 -53.52
C SER A 340 -18.57 -8.21 -54.86
N LEU A 341 -17.68 -7.22 -54.98
CA LEU A 341 -17.29 -6.72 -56.30
C LEU A 341 -16.18 -7.63 -56.84
N SER A 342 -16.55 -8.44 -57.83
CA SER A 342 -15.63 -9.23 -58.66
C SER A 342 -14.52 -8.34 -59.22
N THR A 343 -13.31 -8.88 -59.37
CA THR A 343 -12.13 -8.22 -59.95
C THR A 343 -12.28 -7.82 -61.42
N ASP A 344 -13.45 -8.05 -62.01
CA ASP A 344 -13.74 -7.89 -63.44
C ASP A 344 -14.75 -6.77 -63.74
N THR A 345 -14.87 -5.78 -62.84
CA THR A 345 -15.66 -4.57 -63.09
C THR A 345 -14.72 -3.46 -63.53
N LEU A 346 -14.89 -2.95 -64.77
CA LEU A 346 -14.16 -1.79 -65.28
C LEU A 346 -14.15 -0.67 -64.23
N PRO A 347 -13.05 0.08 -64.04
CA PRO A 347 -12.97 1.13 -63.04
C PRO A 347 -14.16 2.08 -63.18
N THR A 348 -15.16 1.95 -62.32
CA THR A 348 -16.27 2.91 -62.28
C THR A 348 -15.63 4.21 -61.84
N TYR A 349 -15.52 5.16 -62.78
CA TYR A 349 -14.95 6.48 -62.53
C TYR A 349 -15.50 7.03 -61.21
N ILE A 350 -14.62 7.22 -60.25
CA ILE A 350 -15.01 7.68 -58.91
C ILE A 350 -15.68 9.04 -59.10
N THR A 351 -16.95 9.16 -58.73
CA THR A 351 -17.65 10.44 -58.80
C THR A 351 -17.00 11.45 -57.85
N ASP A 352 -17.09 12.74 -58.15
CA ASP A 352 -16.44 13.79 -57.33
C ASP A 352 -16.93 13.78 -55.87
N ALA A 353 -18.21 13.42 -55.67
CA ALA A 353 -18.78 13.21 -54.35
C ALA A 353 -18.13 12.05 -53.59
N ALA A 354 -17.78 10.95 -54.26
CA ALA A 354 -17.06 9.84 -53.63
C ALA A 354 -15.61 10.25 -53.27
N ARG A 355 -14.92 11.00 -54.13
CA ARG A 355 -13.58 11.55 -53.80
C ARG A 355 -13.63 12.47 -52.58
N LYS A 356 -14.58 13.42 -52.54
CA LYS A 356 -14.75 14.34 -51.40
C LYS A 356 -15.05 13.61 -50.10
N ARG A 357 -15.88 12.56 -50.13
CA ARG A 357 -16.14 11.70 -48.97
C ARG A 357 -14.88 10.97 -48.51
N CYS A 358 -14.13 10.34 -49.42
CA CYS A 358 -12.89 9.65 -49.07
C CYS A 358 -11.84 10.61 -48.49
N MET A 359 -11.69 11.81 -49.05
CA MET A 359 -10.81 12.84 -48.51
C MET A 359 -11.25 13.30 -47.12
N ALA A 360 -12.54 13.56 -46.90
CA ALA A 360 -13.07 13.94 -45.59
C ALA A 360 -12.83 12.85 -44.53
N ILE A 361 -13.01 11.58 -44.90
CA ILE A 361 -12.71 10.43 -44.03
C ILE A 361 -11.22 10.39 -43.69
N ARG A 362 -10.34 10.53 -44.70
CA ARG A 362 -8.88 10.55 -44.49
C ARG A 362 -8.46 11.70 -43.57
N MET A 363 -8.98 12.90 -43.80
CA MET A 363 -8.67 14.07 -42.96
C MET A 363 -9.20 13.90 -41.54
N SER A 364 -10.39 13.32 -41.35
CA SER A 364 -10.93 13.01 -40.03
C SER A 364 -10.09 11.99 -39.26
N VAL A 365 -9.57 10.96 -39.94
CA VAL A 365 -8.66 9.97 -39.33
C VAL A 365 -7.34 10.64 -38.93
N LEU A 366 -6.73 11.42 -39.82
CA LEU A 366 -5.48 12.13 -39.53
C LEU A 366 -5.62 13.12 -38.37
N GLN A 367 -6.75 13.84 -38.28
CA GLN A 367 -7.03 14.73 -37.15
C GLN A 367 -7.14 13.96 -35.84
N ARG A 368 -7.81 12.80 -35.84
CA ARG A 368 -7.90 11.93 -34.66
C ARG A 368 -6.50 11.48 -34.22
N GLU A 369 -5.69 10.96 -35.16
CA GLU A 369 -4.31 10.54 -34.89
C GLU A 369 -3.46 11.68 -34.33
N ASN A 370 -3.57 12.90 -34.87
CA ASN A 370 -2.83 14.05 -34.36
C ASN A 370 -3.27 14.41 -32.92
N THR A 371 -4.57 14.41 -32.62
CA THR A 371 -5.04 14.66 -31.24
C THR A 371 -4.61 13.57 -30.26
N GLU A 372 -4.52 12.32 -30.72
CA GLU A 372 -4.01 11.20 -29.93
C GLU A 372 -2.51 11.35 -29.67
N GLN A 373 -1.72 11.74 -30.68
CA GLN A 373 -0.29 12.04 -30.55
C GLN A 373 -0.04 13.21 -29.58
N GLU A 374 -0.80 14.29 -29.69
CA GLU A 374 -0.73 15.43 -28.78
C GLU A 374 -1.05 15.03 -27.32
N SER A 375 -2.05 14.16 -27.13
CA SER A 375 -2.40 13.59 -25.82
C SER A 375 -1.27 12.74 -25.24
N VAL A 376 -0.66 11.88 -26.06
CA VAL A 376 0.48 11.04 -25.66
C VAL A 376 1.68 11.91 -25.28
N GLU A 377 2.00 12.92 -26.09
CA GLU A 377 3.09 13.85 -25.81
C GLU A 377 2.83 14.70 -24.56
N PHE A 378 1.58 15.12 -24.33
CA PHE A 378 1.19 15.79 -23.10
C PHE A 378 1.41 14.89 -21.88
N MET A 379 0.96 13.63 -21.94
CA MET A 379 1.16 12.65 -20.86
C MET A 379 2.64 12.39 -20.59
N ARG A 380 3.46 12.31 -21.65
CA ARG A 380 4.92 12.17 -21.55
C ARG A 380 5.54 13.38 -20.85
N LYS A 381 5.23 14.59 -21.31
CA LYS A 381 5.73 15.85 -20.70
C LYS A 381 5.29 15.97 -19.24
N HIS A 382 4.04 15.66 -18.94
CA HIS A 382 3.50 15.67 -17.58
C HIS A 382 4.23 14.66 -16.67
N ARG A 383 4.46 13.43 -17.16
CA ARG A 383 5.23 12.42 -16.43
C ARG A 383 6.66 12.88 -16.15
N MET A 384 7.34 13.46 -17.14
CA MET A 384 8.69 13.99 -16.97
C MET A 384 8.73 15.12 -15.94
N ARG A 385 7.79 16.07 -16.01
CA ARG A 385 7.67 17.18 -15.03
C ARG A 385 7.38 16.66 -13.62
N SER A 386 6.46 15.71 -13.49
CA SER A 386 6.14 15.08 -12.20
C SER A 386 7.36 14.36 -11.61
N GLN A 387 8.13 13.64 -12.44
CA GLN A 387 9.34 12.97 -11.98
C GLN A 387 10.42 13.96 -11.57
N ALA A 388 10.61 15.05 -12.32
CA ALA A 388 11.54 16.12 -11.96
C ALA A 388 11.16 16.76 -10.62
N MET A 389 9.86 17.07 -10.43
CA MET A 389 9.33 17.59 -9.18
C MET A 389 9.53 16.62 -8.01
N LYS A 390 9.30 15.32 -8.22
CA LYS A 390 9.58 14.30 -7.20
C LYS A 390 11.05 14.29 -6.78
N LYS A 391 11.98 14.44 -7.73
CA LYS A 391 13.42 14.53 -7.43
C LYS A 391 13.75 15.77 -6.61
N THR A 392 13.25 16.95 -7.00
CA THR A 392 13.54 18.20 -6.26
C THR A 392 12.95 18.17 -4.85
N VAL A 393 11.72 17.67 -4.68
CA VAL A 393 11.11 17.48 -3.36
C VAL A 393 11.90 16.49 -2.52
N ALA A 394 12.34 15.37 -3.09
CA ALA A 394 13.15 14.38 -2.37
C ALA A 394 14.50 14.97 -1.90
N VAL A 395 15.19 15.74 -2.74
CA VAL A 395 16.45 16.41 -2.36
C VAL A 395 16.20 17.42 -1.24
N ARG A 396 15.17 18.26 -1.36
CA ARG A 396 14.84 19.24 -0.32
C ARG A 396 14.49 18.58 1.01
N ALA A 397 13.71 17.50 0.97
CA ALA A 397 13.36 16.72 2.16
C ALA A 397 14.60 16.12 2.84
N LYS A 398 15.55 15.59 2.06
CA LYS A 398 16.82 15.07 2.59
C LYS A 398 17.68 16.13 3.26
N VAL A 399 17.73 17.35 2.71
CA VAL A 399 18.50 18.46 3.30
C VAL A 399 17.87 18.91 4.62
N THR A 400 16.55 18.85 4.73
CA THR A 400 15.84 19.19 5.97
C THR A 400 15.84 18.07 7.01
N ASP A 401 16.21 16.85 6.64
CA ASP A 401 16.28 15.70 7.54
C ASP A 401 17.66 15.69 8.24
N PRO A 402 17.70 15.78 9.59
CA PRO A 402 18.95 15.64 10.35
C PRO A 402 19.60 14.26 10.18
N HIS A 403 18.84 13.25 9.75
CA HIS A 403 19.30 11.88 9.64
C HIS A 403 19.54 11.49 8.17
N SER A 404 20.79 11.18 7.84
CA SER A 404 21.13 10.59 6.54
C SER A 404 20.82 9.08 6.53
N SER A 405 20.33 8.58 5.40
CA SER A 405 20.04 7.15 5.27
C SER A 405 21.30 6.30 5.39
N LEU A 406 21.21 5.14 6.06
CA LEU A 406 22.34 4.21 6.20
C LEU A 406 22.96 3.81 4.85
N LYS A 407 22.14 3.70 3.79
CA LYS A 407 22.60 3.39 2.44
C LYS A 407 23.52 4.47 1.86
N GLU A 408 23.28 5.73 2.20
CA GLU A 408 24.06 6.87 1.71
C GLU A 408 25.38 6.99 2.47
N VAL A 409 25.35 6.74 3.79
CA VAL A 409 26.51 6.93 4.68
C VAL A 409 27.44 5.70 4.72
N TYR A 410 26.97 4.53 4.27
CA TYR A 410 27.73 3.28 4.34
C TYR A 410 29.12 3.37 3.70
N HIS A 411 29.18 3.85 2.46
CA HIS A 411 30.44 3.93 1.71
C HIS A 411 31.42 4.93 2.33
N GLU A 412 30.92 6.08 2.80
CA GLU A 412 31.74 7.10 3.44
C GLU A 412 32.32 6.59 4.77
N LYS A 413 31.49 5.95 5.61
CA LYS A 413 31.96 5.33 6.86
C LYS A 413 32.99 4.25 6.60
N LEU A 414 32.77 3.39 5.62
CA LEU A 414 33.73 2.35 5.26
C LEU A 414 35.09 2.96 4.85
N LYS A 415 35.08 4.07 4.10
CA LYS A 415 36.30 4.81 3.76
C LYS A 415 37.00 5.36 5.00
N LYS A 416 36.26 6.01 5.90
CA LYS A 416 36.81 6.53 7.17
C LYS A 416 37.43 5.43 8.03
N HIS A 417 36.81 4.27 8.11
CA HIS A 417 37.39 3.12 8.84
C HIS A 417 38.70 2.64 8.21
N ARG A 418 38.75 2.53 6.87
CA ARG A 418 39.99 2.16 6.16
C ARG A 418 41.11 3.18 6.39
N GLU A 419 40.79 4.47 6.33
CA GLU A 419 41.76 5.54 6.58
C GLU A 419 42.27 5.52 8.04
N ALA A 420 41.37 5.31 9.01
CA ALA A 420 41.73 5.16 10.42
C ALA A 420 42.62 3.93 10.67
N ASP A 421 42.33 2.80 10.02
CA ASP A 421 43.18 1.60 10.08
C ASP A 421 44.58 1.88 9.51
N GLN A 422 44.67 2.58 8.38
CA GLN A 422 45.95 2.98 7.79
C GLN A 422 46.73 3.93 8.70
N GLN A 423 46.07 4.88 9.35
CA GLN A 423 46.69 5.79 10.31
C GLN A 423 47.24 5.02 11.51
N ARG A 424 46.44 4.14 12.12
CA ARG A 424 46.89 3.27 13.22
C ARG A 424 48.11 2.44 12.84
N MET A 425 48.12 1.86 11.64
CA MET A 425 49.29 1.09 11.17
C MET A 425 50.54 1.95 11.01
N LYS A 426 50.40 3.21 10.56
CA LYS A 426 51.53 4.13 10.43
C LYS A 426 52.08 4.53 11.79
N GLU A 427 51.20 4.86 12.74
CA GLU A 427 51.57 5.18 14.12
C GLU A 427 52.30 4.01 14.78
N TYR A 428 51.76 2.81 14.67
CA TYR A 428 52.40 1.60 15.18
C TYR A 428 53.80 1.36 14.59
N LYS A 429 53.97 1.58 13.27
CA LYS A 429 55.29 1.47 12.62
C LYS A 429 56.28 2.51 13.13
N LYS A 430 55.84 3.76 13.34
CA LYS A 430 56.67 4.82 13.92
C LYS A 430 57.08 4.48 15.35
N GLU A 431 56.15 3.99 16.16
CA GLU A 431 56.44 3.56 17.54
C GLU A 431 57.45 2.40 17.57
N LEU A 432 57.32 1.42 16.68
CA LEU A 432 58.31 0.35 16.54
C LEU A 432 59.70 0.87 16.13
N GLN A 433 59.75 1.88 15.25
CA GLN A 433 61.01 2.53 14.88
C GLN A 433 61.61 3.27 16.08
N ASP A 434 60.80 4.01 16.84
CA ASP A 434 61.26 4.73 18.02
C ASP A 434 61.72 3.80 19.15
N ILE A 435 61.03 2.67 19.36
CA ILE A 435 61.51 1.62 20.27
C ILE A 435 62.88 1.11 19.80
N LYS A 436 63.04 0.83 18.50
CA LYS A 436 64.31 0.35 17.96
C LYS A 436 65.41 1.38 18.15
N THR A 437 65.18 2.66 17.82
CA THR A 437 66.20 3.71 17.99
C THR A 437 66.59 3.87 19.46
N ARG A 438 65.63 3.86 20.40
CA ARG A 438 65.92 3.93 21.84
C ARG A 438 66.73 2.74 22.32
N VAL A 439 66.43 1.54 21.82
CA VAL A 439 67.18 0.32 22.16
C VAL A 439 68.59 0.35 21.56
N THR A 440 68.76 0.84 20.33
CA THR A 440 70.08 0.92 19.67
C THR A 440 70.97 2.03 20.23
N VAL A 441 70.39 3.18 20.61
CA VAL A 441 71.15 4.31 21.18
C VAL A 441 71.59 4.03 22.61
N ARG A 442 70.89 3.15 23.35
CA ARG A 442 71.22 2.82 24.72
C ARG A 442 72.56 2.07 24.78
N PRO A 443 73.64 2.67 25.31
CA PRO A 443 74.95 2.02 25.34
C PRO A 443 74.91 0.83 26.29
N PHE A 444 75.62 -0.23 25.92
CA PHE A 444 75.73 -1.43 26.74
C PHE A 444 76.49 -1.15 28.04
N LEU A 445 76.31 -1.98 29.06
CA LEU A 445 76.96 -1.76 30.36
C LEU A 445 78.49 -1.73 30.25
N PHE A 446 79.08 -2.60 29.43
CA PHE A 446 80.53 -2.62 29.19
C PHE A 446 81.01 -1.34 28.48
N GLU A 447 80.20 -0.82 27.54
CA GLU A 447 80.47 0.43 26.84
C GLU A 447 80.39 1.62 27.79
N GLN A 448 79.37 1.67 28.65
CA GLN A 448 79.24 2.68 29.70
C GLN A 448 80.42 2.66 30.67
N VAL A 449 80.86 1.48 31.10
CA VAL A 449 82.02 1.33 31.98
C VAL A 449 83.30 1.78 31.28
N SER A 450 83.46 1.44 29.99
CA SER A 450 84.59 1.89 29.17
C SER A 450 84.61 3.41 29.01
N GLN A 451 83.46 4.02 28.67
CA GLN A 451 83.29 5.47 28.55
C GLN A 451 83.60 6.19 29.87
N LYS A 452 83.10 5.68 31.01
CA LYS A 452 83.39 6.25 32.34
C LYS A 452 84.87 6.15 32.69
N LYS A 453 85.53 5.01 32.43
CA LYS A 453 86.97 4.84 32.64
C LYS A 453 87.78 5.79 31.76
N ALA A 454 87.48 5.85 30.46
CA ALA A 454 88.14 6.76 29.53
C ALA A 454 87.96 8.23 29.93
N LYS A 455 86.76 8.62 30.38
CA LYS A 455 86.50 9.97 30.91
C LYS A 455 87.33 10.25 32.16
N ALA A 456 87.34 9.34 33.13
CA ALA A 456 88.13 9.49 34.36
C ALA A 456 89.65 9.53 34.09
N ASP A 457 90.13 8.74 33.14
CA ASP A 457 91.54 8.78 32.71
C ASP A 457 91.87 10.11 32.01
N ALA A 458 91.00 10.62 31.14
CA ALA A 458 91.17 11.92 30.51
C ALA A 458 91.15 13.07 31.53
N GLU A 459 90.25 13.02 32.52
CA GLU A 459 90.20 13.97 33.64
C GLU A 459 91.47 13.90 34.49
N ARG A 460 91.99 12.69 34.77
CA ARG A 460 93.27 12.52 35.46
C ARG A 460 94.42 13.17 34.69
N ILE A 461 94.54 12.87 33.39
CA ILE A 461 95.59 13.44 32.52
C ILE A 461 95.47 14.97 32.48
N TYR A 462 94.26 15.50 32.34
CA TYR A 462 94.00 16.93 32.34
C TYR A 462 94.42 17.59 33.66
N GLY A 463 94.02 17.02 34.81
CA GLY A 463 94.40 17.51 36.13
C GLY A 463 95.92 17.44 36.38
N ASP A 464 96.56 16.36 35.95
CA ASP A 464 98.01 16.20 36.01
C ASP A 464 98.73 17.28 35.19
N LYS A 465 98.26 17.54 33.96
CA LYS A 465 98.83 18.58 33.09
C LYS A 465 98.63 19.99 33.63
N LEU A 466 97.47 20.30 34.22
CA LEU A 466 97.24 21.58 34.87
C LEU A 466 98.17 21.78 36.07
N ARG A 467 98.36 20.72 36.87
CA ARG A 467 99.26 20.73 38.01
C ARG A 467 100.73 20.89 37.59
N GLU A 468 101.17 20.21 36.52
CA GLU A 468 102.48 20.41 35.90
C GLU A 468 102.69 21.86 35.44
N ALA A 469 101.64 22.51 34.92
CA ALA A 469 101.66 23.91 34.49
C ALA A 469 101.46 24.92 35.63
N GLY A 470 101.25 24.47 36.88
CA GLY A 470 101.03 25.34 38.04
C GLY A 470 99.68 26.08 38.05
N LEU A 471 98.68 25.60 37.32
CA LEU A 471 97.36 26.21 37.20
C LEU A 471 96.29 25.41 37.95
N ASN A 472 95.34 26.12 38.58
CA ASN A 472 94.21 25.50 39.28
C ASN A 472 93.04 25.24 38.31
N GLU A 473 92.38 24.09 38.44
CA GLU A 473 91.24 23.68 37.61
C GLU A 473 90.08 24.70 37.67
N GLN A 474 89.79 25.22 38.86
CA GLN A 474 88.73 26.23 39.05
C GLN A 474 89.04 27.54 38.31
N PHE A 475 90.31 27.94 38.25
CA PHE A 475 90.73 29.15 37.54
C PHE A 475 90.49 29.02 36.03
N VAL A 476 90.80 27.86 35.45
CA VAL A 476 90.56 27.58 34.02
C VAL A 476 89.06 27.56 33.70
N LYS A 477 88.23 26.97 34.58
CA LYS A 477 86.77 26.98 34.41
C LYS A 477 86.19 28.39 34.43
N THR A 478 86.54 29.21 35.42
CA THR A 478 86.06 30.59 35.52
C THR A 478 86.50 31.45 34.32
N LYS A 479 87.76 31.33 33.88
CA LYS A 479 88.27 32.06 32.72
C LYS A 479 87.68 31.57 31.39
N GLY A 480 87.37 30.27 31.28
CA GLY A 480 86.68 29.70 30.13
C GLY A 480 85.22 30.13 30.02
N GLU A 481 84.50 30.17 31.15
CA GLU A 481 83.12 30.65 31.22
C GLU A 481 83.01 32.14 30.85
N GLU A 482 83.91 32.98 31.37
CA GLU A 482 84.00 34.42 31.02
C GLU A 482 84.17 34.64 29.49
N LEU A 483 84.92 33.76 28.82
CA LEU A 483 85.20 33.85 27.39
C LEU A 483 84.01 33.38 26.52
N LEU A 484 83.28 32.35 26.96
CA LEU A 484 82.05 31.86 26.31
C LEU A 484 80.92 32.90 26.39
N THR A 485 80.72 33.53 27.55
CA THR A 485 79.74 34.62 27.68
C THR A 485 80.07 35.84 26.82
N THR A 486 81.34 36.05 26.50
CA THR A 486 81.78 37.17 25.65
C THR A 486 81.63 36.85 24.15
N GLN A 487 81.72 35.58 23.74
CA GLN A 487 81.52 35.17 22.34
C GLN A 487 80.03 35.11 21.93
N VAL A 488 79.12 34.73 22.83
CA VAL A 488 77.67 34.68 22.54
C VAL A 488 77.09 36.07 22.24
N LEU A 489 77.73 37.16 22.68
CA LEU A 489 77.31 38.54 22.39
C LEU A 489 77.89 39.12 21.09
N LYS A 490 78.69 38.38 20.31
CA LYS A 490 79.36 38.85 19.09
C LYS A 490 78.97 38.08 17.82
N SER A 491 77.95 37.22 17.87
CA SER A 491 77.53 36.35 16.75
C SER A 491 76.07 36.56 16.32
N ASP A 492 75.50 37.74 16.61
CA ASP A 492 74.13 38.11 16.23
C ASP A 492 74.03 39.03 14.99
N ASP A 493 75.07 39.11 14.14
CA ASP A 493 74.94 39.73 12.82
C ASP A 493 75.54 38.82 11.72
N ASP A 494 74.72 38.60 10.69
CA ASP A 494 74.95 37.94 9.40
C ASP A 494 75.06 36.40 9.34
N CYS A 495 73.96 35.74 8.96
CA CYS A 495 73.86 35.09 7.64
C CYS A 495 72.50 34.41 7.37
N ASP A 496 72.03 34.62 6.14
CA ASP A 496 70.84 34.10 5.47
C ASP A 496 70.59 32.59 5.65
N ASN A 497 69.36 32.24 6.02
CA ASN A 497 68.89 30.87 6.07
C ASN A 497 68.21 30.49 4.74
N GLN A 498 68.99 29.93 3.81
CA GLN A 498 68.45 29.25 2.63
C GLN A 498 67.68 28.00 3.06
N SER A 499 66.36 28.06 2.95
CA SER A 499 65.45 26.92 3.05
C SER A 499 65.65 26.00 1.84
N VAL A 500 66.48 24.97 1.99
CA VAL A 500 66.55 23.85 1.04
C VAL A 500 65.44 22.84 1.33
N GLU A 501 64.42 22.88 0.47
CA GLU A 501 63.47 21.79 0.23
C GLU A 501 64.23 20.48 0.03
N SER A 502 63.93 19.47 0.85
CA SER A 502 64.31 18.08 0.60
C SER A 502 63.10 17.33 0.07
N ASP A 503 62.94 17.38 -1.26
CA ASP A 503 62.15 16.45 -2.03
C ASP A 503 62.69 15.02 -1.83
N THR A 504 61.93 14.19 -1.11
CA THR A 504 62.13 12.74 -1.10
C THR A 504 60.97 12.07 -1.83
N GLU A 505 61.23 11.89 -3.12
CA GLU A 505 60.78 10.84 -4.02
C GLU A 505 59.51 10.04 -3.66
N LYS A 506 58.46 10.34 -4.42
CA LYS A 506 57.54 9.35 -4.94
C LYS A 506 58.28 8.43 -5.91
N ARG A 507 58.58 7.20 -5.49
CA ARG A 507 58.82 6.10 -6.42
C ARG A 507 58.41 4.79 -5.76
N TYR A 508 57.19 4.35 -6.05
CA TYR A 508 56.77 2.96 -6.17
C TYR A 508 55.27 2.96 -6.45
N LEU A 509 54.92 2.82 -7.73
CA LEU A 509 53.73 2.14 -8.25
C LEU A 509 53.86 2.12 -9.77
N GLN A 510 54.26 0.96 -10.29
CA GLN A 510 53.91 0.49 -11.62
C GLN A 510 53.15 -0.81 -11.44
#